data_AF-A0A7C4SAC2-F1
#
_entry.id   AF-A0A7C4SAC2-F1
#
_cell.length_a   1.000
_cell.length_b   1.000
_cell.length_c   1.000
_cell.angle_alpha   90.00
_cell.angle_beta   90.00
_cell.angle_gamma   90.00
#
_symmetry.space_group_name_H-M   'P 1'
#
loop_
_entity.id
_entity.type
_entity.pdbx_description
1 polymer ?
#
loop_
_entity_poly.entity_id
_entity_poly.type
_entity_poly.pdbx_seq_one_letter_code
_entity_poly.pdbx_strand_id
1 'polypeptide(L)'
;MAFPDVTPFPDTPTGSIGNAFYFVVLVAAGATFLLLLLRLKSYRLILIFTGFALTVVSFTLSTLYLSAALLLLNTSSLEAPLLGSALIACLVCYAVFREQRKFLNSIVVFLGGATGAFLGWIIPTLSAILILCFMAAYDIFTVYYGPVGKIAREGIERFSGLVFSFEDFQMGLGDLTFYSMLSCHMLFNLGAFSCIASIIGILAGCLLSFKTLERRGIFPGLPFPVSLGLLFGFLVSLI
;
A
#
# COMPACT_ATOMS: atom_id res chain seq x y z
N MET A 1 -1.24 27.18 0.41
CA MET A 1 -0.94 26.70 1.77
C MET A 1 0.19 25.69 1.64
N ALA A 2 1.39 26.00 2.10
CA ALA A 2 2.45 25.01 2.20
C ALA A 2 2.08 24.06 3.35
N PHE A 3 1.80 22.80 3.04
CA PHE A 3 1.61 21.79 4.07
C PHE A 3 2.97 21.55 4.74
N PRO A 4 3.01 21.32 6.07
CA PRO A 4 4.26 20.91 6.71
C PRO A 4 4.76 19.61 6.08
N ASP A 5 6.06 19.53 5.82
CA ASP A 5 6.69 18.31 5.31
C ASP A 5 6.35 17.15 6.25
N VAL A 6 5.64 16.17 5.72
CA VAL A 6 5.23 14.96 6.47
C VAL A 6 6.38 13.95 6.52
N THR A 7 7.40 14.15 5.68
CA THR A 7 8.62 13.36 5.70
C THR A 7 9.56 13.81 6.82
N PRO A 8 10.25 12.87 7.49
CA PRO A 8 11.14 13.20 8.61
C PRO A 8 12.35 14.04 8.19
N PHE A 9 12.80 13.91 6.93
CA PHE A 9 13.89 14.70 6.38
C PHE A 9 13.40 15.69 5.31
N PRO A 10 14.03 16.88 5.21
CA PRO A 10 13.69 17.86 4.17
C PRO A 10 13.96 17.30 2.77
N ASP A 11 13.18 17.71 1.77
CA ASP A 11 13.28 17.21 0.39
C ASP A 11 14.50 17.79 -0.37
N THR A 12 15.68 17.45 0.15
CA THR A 12 16.99 17.61 -0.49
C THR A 12 17.44 16.24 -1.00
N PRO A 13 18.32 16.14 -2.01
CA PRO A 13 18.75 14.84 -2.53
C PRO A 13 19.22 13.85 -1.46
N THR A 14 19.92 14.34 -0.43
CA THR A 14 20.34 13.55 0.72
C THR A 14 19.19 13.21 1.67
N GLY A 15 18.29 14.16 1.93
CA GLY A 15 17.11 13.95 2.77
C GLY A 15 16.10 12.96 2.16
N SER A 16 15.86 13.00 0.86
CA SER A 16 14.97 12.05 0.17
C SER A 16 15.51 10.62 0.19
N ILE A 17 16.84 10.43 0.14
CA ILE A 17 17.47 9.12 0.37
C ILE A 17 17.22 8.65 1.81
N GLY A 18 17.35 9.55 2.79
CA GLY A 18 17.03 9.28 4.18
C GLY A 18 15.56 8.87 4.37
N ASN A 19 14.63 9.56 3.72
CA ASN A 19 13.20 9.23 3.72
C ASN A 19 12.94 7.84 3.14
N ALA A 20 13.56 7.50 1.99
CA ALA A 20 13.42 6.18 1.38
C ALA A 20 13.93 5.06 2.29
N PHE A 21 15.10 5.24 2.89
CA PHE A 21 15.65 4.27 3.84
C PHE A 21 14.76 4.12 5.08
N TYR A 22 14.28 5.23 5.65
CA TYR A 22 13.35 5.23 6.78
C TYR A 22 12.08 4.40 6.49
N PHE A 23 11.47 4.60 5.32
CA PHE A 23 10.29 3.83 4.90
C PHE A 23 10.57 2.34 4.79
N VAL A 24 11.69 1.94 4.17
CA VAL A 24 12.07 0.50 4.09
C VAL A 24 12.27 -0.09 5.48
N VAL A 25 12.98 0.62 6.37
CA VAL A 25 13.20 0.16 7.75
C VAL A 25 11.89 0.00 8.49
N LEU A 26 10.94 0.93 8.33
CA LEU A 26 9.63 0.88 8.97
C LEU A 26 8.82 -0.32 8.46
N VAL A 27 8.77 -0.56 7.15
CA VAL A 27 8.09 -1.72 6.56
C VAL A 27 8.75 -3.03 7.03
N ALA A 28 10.08 -3.11 7.04
CA ALA A 28 10.81 -4.27 7.52
C ALA A 28 10.57 -4.51 9.03
N ALA A 29 10.54 -3.46 9.84
CA ALA A 29 10.20 -3.54 11.27
C ALA A 29 8.76 -4.03 11.48
N GLY A 30 7.80 -3.54 10.70
CA GLY A 30 6.41 -4.00 10.76
C GLY A 30 6.26 -5.48 10.37
N ALA A 31 6.93 -5.90 9.30
CA ALA A 31 6.93 -7.29 8.85
C ALA A 31 7.57 -8.23 9.88
N THR A 32 8.72 -7.83 10.45
CA THR A 32 9.40 -8.61 11.51
C THR A 32 8.59 -8.67 12.81
N PHE A 33 7.92 -7.58 13.19
CA PHE A 33 7.00 -7.56 14.33
C PHE A 33 5.83 -8.54 14.12
N LEU A 34 5.21 -8.53 12.94
CA LEU A 34 4.13 -9.46 12.61
C LEU A 34 4.61 -10.91 12.61
N LEU A 35 5.81 -11.19 12.10
CA LEU A 35 6.45 -12.51 12.18
C LEU A 35 6.73 -12.94 13.63
N LEU A 36 7.14 -12.02 14.49
CA LEU A 36 7.34 -12.29 15.91
C LEU A 36 6.00 -12.67 16.58
N LEU A 37 4.92 -11.93 16.31
CA LEU A 37 3.58 -12.27 16.82
C LEU A 37 3.12 -13.66 16.35
N LEU A 38 3.40 -14.03 15.10
CA LEU A 38 3.12 -15.37 14.59
C LEU A 38 3.90 -16.45 15.34
N ARG A 39 5.18 -16.20 15.67
CA ARG A 39 5.99 -17.13 16.47
C ARG A 39 5.51 -17.29 17.90
N LEU A 40 4.87 -16.27 18.49
CA LEU A 40 4.27 -16.36 19.82
C LEU A 40 3.03 -17.28 19.86
N LYS A 41 2.54 -17.77 18.70
CA LYS A 41 1.37 -18.68 18.56
C LYS A 41 0.07 -18.18 19.19
N SER A 42 -0.01 -16.91 19.58
CA SER A 42 -1.21 -16.34 20.18
C SER A 42 -2.11 -15.76 19.09
N TYR A 43 -3.04 -16.58 18.59
CA TYR A 43 -4.04 -16.16 17.61
C TYR A 43 -4.84 -14.93 18.07
N ARG A 44 -5.14 -14.84 19.38
CA ARG A 44 -5.85 -13.70 19.96
C ARG A 44 -5.07 -12.40 19.82
N LEU A 45 -3.75 -12.40 20.07
CA LEU A 45 -2.93 -11.19 19.95
C LEU A 45 -2.85 -10.71 18.51
N ILE A 46 -2.72 -11.63 17.56
CA ILE A 46 -2.73 -11.32 16.13
C ILE A 46 -4.05 -10.64 15.76
N LEU A 47 -5.18 -11.23 16.16
CA LEU A 47 -6.51 -10.71 15.86
C LEU A 47 -6.78 -9.33 16.48
N ILE A 48 -6.34 -9.11 17.73
CA ILE A 48 -6.45 -7.81 18.39
C ILE A 48 -5.61 -6.76 17.67
N PHE A 49 -4.36 -7.09 17.33
CA PHE A 49 -3.45 -6.15 16.68
C PHE A 49 -3.91 -5.81 15.25
N THR A 50 -4.35 -6.79 14.47
CA THR A 50 -4.88 -6.54 13.12
C THR A 50 -6.19 -5.78 13.15
N GLY A 51 -7.09 -6.10 14.08
CA GLY A 51 -8.31 -5.34 14.30
C GLY A 51 -8.03 -3.89 14.68
N PHE A 52 -7.07 -3.66 15.58
CA PHE A 52 -6.64 -2.31 15.97
C PHE A 52 -5.99 -1.54 14.81
N ALA A 53 -5.10 -2.18 14.04
CA ALA A 53 -4.50 -1.54 12.87
C ALA A 53 -5.57 -1.18 11.82
N LEU A 54 -6.53 -2.07 11.58
CA LEU A 54 -7.63 -1.86 10.65
C LEU A 54 -8.56 -0.73 11.10
N THR A 55 -8.92 -0.65 12.39
CA THR A 55 -9.75 0.45 12.91
C THR A 55 -9.03 1.78 12.74
N VAL A 56 -7.75 1.86 13.12
CA VAL A 56 -6.95 3.09 13.02
C VAL A 56 -6.87 3.55 11.58
N VAL A 57 -6.45 2.67 10.65
CA VAL A 57 -6.30 3.03 9.22
C VAL A 57 -7.65 3.40 8.60
N SER A 58 -8.70 2.63 8.86
CA SER A 58 -10.02 2.93 8.32
C SER A 58 -10.57 4.25 8.85
N PHE A 59 -10.39 4.53 10.14
CA PHE A 59 -10.81 5.79 10.77
C PHE A 59 -10.03 7.00 10.25
N THR A 60 -8.69 6.92 10.17
CA THR A 60 -7.86 8.04 9.71
C THR A 60 -8.09 8.36 8.22
N LEU A 61 -8.25 7.34 7.37
CA LEU A 61 -8.55 7.58 5.96
C LEU A 61 -9.96 8.13 5.78
N SER A 62 -10.97 7.53 6.44
CA SER A 62 -12.35 8.00 6.29
C SER A 62 -12.55 9.42 6.83
N THR A 63 -11.91 9.79 7.94
CA THR A 63 -11.90 11.19 8.42
C THR A 63 -11.32 12.12 7.37
N LEU A 64 -10.17 11.77 6.78
CA LEU A 64 -9.51 12.58 5.75
C LEU A 64 -10.39 12.74 4.51
N TYR A 65 -10.88 11.65 3.93
CA TYR A 65 -11.68 11.72 2.69
C TYR A 65 -13.05 12.38 2.91
N LEU A 66 -13.72 12.12 4.03
CA LEU A 66 -14.98 12.81 4.35
C LEU A 66 -14.76 14.31 4.57
N SER A 67 -13.68 14.69 5.25
CA SER A 67 -13.34 16.11 5.45
C SER A 67 -13.06 16.81 4.12
N ALA A 68 -12.33 16.15 3.21
CA ALA A 68 -12.09 16.66 1.86
C ALA A 68 -13.39 16.78 1.04
N ALA A 69 -14.31 15.81 1.15
CA ALA A 69 -15.60 15.83 0.47
C ALA A 69 -16.51 16.97 0.99
N LEU A 70 -16.54 17.22 2.30
CA LEU A 70 -17.33 18.31 2.89
C LEU A 70 -16.79 19.69 2.50
N LEU A 71 -15.48 19.83 2.37
CA LEU A 71 -14.84 21.02 1.82
C LEU A 71 -15.32 21.31 0.39
N LEU A 72 -15.46 20.28 -0.45
CA LEU A 72 -15.99 20.43 -1.83
C LEU A 72 -17.47 20.84 -1.84
N LEU A 73 -18.25 20.40 -0.86
CA LEU A 73 -19.67 20.77 -0.70
C LEU A 73 -19.85 22.12 0.00
N ASN A 74 -18.75 22.82 0.33
CA ASN A 74 -18.72 24.11 1.02
C ASN A 74 -19.46 24.09 2.38
N THR A 75 -19.52 22.92 3.01
CA THR A 75 -20.14 22.70 4.32
C THR A 75 -19.07 22.57 5.39
N SER A 76 -19.07 23.49 6.37
CA SER A 76 -18.06 23.57 7.41
C SER A 76 -18.52 22.90 8.72
N SER A 77 -18.92 21.63 8.68
CA SER A 77 -19.26 20.86 9.88
C SER A 77 -18.10 19.98 10.32
N LEU A 78 -17.62 20.18 11.56
CA LEU A 78 -16.52 19.40 12.16
C LEU A 78 -16.99 18.05 12.72
N GLU A 79 -18.25 17.95 13.13
CA GLU A 79 -18.81 16.76 13.80
C GLU A 79 -19.24 15.66 12.83
N ALA A 80 -19.74 16.06 11.65
CA ALA A 80 -20.21 15.14 10.62
C ALA A 80 -19.14 14.16 10.09
N PRO A 81 -17.89 14.58 9.76
CA PRO A 81 -16.87 13.66 9.28
C PRO A 81 -16.38 12.71 10.38
N LEU A 82 -16.40 13.14 11.66
CA LEU A 82 -15.99 12.32 12.80
C LEU A 82 -16.98 11.18 13.08
N LEU A 83 -18.29 11.48 13.04
CA LEU A 83 -19.33 10.46 13.19
C LEU A 83 -19.35 9.52 12.00
N GLY A 84 -19.23 10.06 10.78
CA GLY A 84 -19.17 9.27 9.55
C GLY A 84 -17.97 8.31 9.52
N SER A 85 -16.79 8.78 9.91
CA SER A 85 -15.58 7.95 9.96
C SER A 85 -15.66 6.84 11.01
N ALA A 86 -16.24 7.13 12.18
CA ALA A 86 -16.47 6.13 13.22
C ALA A 86 -17.43 5.03 12.73
N LEU A 87 -18.51 5.40 12.05
CA LEU A 87 -19.44 4.43 11.44
C LEU A 87 -18.76 3.58 10.37
N ILE A 88 -17.99 4.19 9.47
CA ILE A 88 -17.27 3.48 8.41
C ILE A 88 -16.25 2.51 9.02
N ALA A 89 -15.45 2.95 10.00
CA ALA A 89 -14.47 2.09 10.66
C ALA A 89 -15.11 0.89 11.36
N CYS A 90 -16.25 1.10 12.03
CA CYS A 90 -17.05 0.03 12.61
C CYS A 90 -17.57 -0.96 11.56
N LEU A 91 -18.11 -0.45 10.44
CA LEU A 91 -18.61 -1.29 9.35
C LEU A 91 -17.50 -2.10 8.68
N VAL A 92 -16.34 -1.49 8.44
CA VAL A 92 -15.16 -2.16 7.87
C VAL A 92 -14.68 -3.28 8.79
N CYS A 93 -14.52 -3.00 10.08
CA CYS A 93 -14.10 -4.03 11.04
C CYS A 93 -15.13 -5.15 11.15
N TYR A 94 -16.41 -4.81 11.22
CA TYR A 94 -17.48 -5.78 11.24
C TYR A 94 -17.48 -6.67 9.99
N ALA A 95 -17.33 -6.08 8.80
CA ALA A 95 -17.30 -6.82 7.55
C ALA A 95 -16.10 -7.75 7.44
N VAL A 96 -14.92 -7.33 7.92
CA VAL A 96 -13.71 -8.15 7.94
C VAL A 96 -13.83 -9.34 8.92
N PHE A 97 -14.35 -9.12 10.12
CA PHE A 97 -14.48 -10.18 11.13
C PHE A 97 -15.68 -11.11 10.94
N ARG A 98 -16.66 -10.76 10.11
CA ARG A 98 -17.84 -11.60 9.82
C ARG A 98 -17.62 -12.62 8.68
N GLU A 99 -16.38 -12.83 8.25
CA GLU A 99 -15.95 -13.90 7.32
C GLU A 99 -16.64 -13.94 5.93
N GLN A 100 -17.07 -12.80 5.38
CA GLN A 100 -17.55 -12.79 3.99
C GLN A 100 -16.42 -12.49 3.01
N ARG A 101 -15.81 -13.55 2.44
CA ARG A 101 -14.66 -13.48 1.51
C ARG A 101 -14.85 -12.44 0.39
N LYS A 102 -16.07 -12.30 -0.16
CA LYS A 102 -16.37 -11.31 -1.22
C LYS A 102 -16.18 -9.86 -0.77
N PHE A 103 -16.62 -9.51 0.45
CA PHE A 103 -16.50 -8.15 0.98
C PHE A 103 -15.08 -7.83 1.42
N LEU A 104 -14.35 -8.81 1.92
CA LEU A 104 -12.94 -8.67 2.30
C LEU A 104 -12.11 -8.15 1.13
N ASN A 105 -12.31 -8.71 -0.06
CA ASN A 105 -11.50 -8.34 -1.23
C ASN A 105 -11.77 -6.90 -1.68
N SER A 106 -13.04 -6.50 -1.72
CA SER A 106 -13.40 -5.10 -2.01
C SER A 106 -12.81 -4.14 -0.97
N ILE A 107 -12.89 -4.48 0.32
CA ILE A 107 -12.33 -3.66 1.40
C ILE A 107 -10.82 -3.52 1.25
N VAL A 108 -10.09 -4.60 0.97
CA VAL A 108 -8.64 -4.57 0.74
C VAL A 108 -8.30 -3.67 -0.46
N VAL A 109 -9.08 -3.74 -1.54
CA VAL A 109 -8.88 -2.88 -2.72
C VAL A 109 -9.08 -1.40 -2.37
N PHE A 110 -10.17 -1.07 -1.68
CA PHE A 110 -10.44 0.31 -1.25
C PHE A 110 -9.39 0.80 -0.25
N LEU A 111 -9.00 -0.02 0.73
CA LEU A 111 -8.04 0.35 1.76
C LEU A 111 -6.64 0.54 1.17
N GLY A 112 -6.17 -0.37 0.33
CA GLY A 112 -4.90 -0.27 -0.38
C GLY A 112 -4.87 0.92 -1.35
N GLY A 113 -5.96 1.13 -2.10
CA GLY A 113 -6.10 2.27 -3.00
C GLY A 113 -6.10 3.61 -2.25
N ALA A 114 -6.85 3.72 -1.16
CA ALA A 114 -6.95 4.91 -0.33
C ALA A 114 -5.62 5.23 0.40
N THR A 115 -4.99 4.23 1.01
CA THR A 115 -3.65 4.39 1.62
C THR A 115 -2.62 4.81 0.59
N GLY A 116 -2.62 4.19 -0.59
CA GLY A 116 -1.71 4.53 -1.68
C GLY A 116 -1.93 5.96 -2.18
N ALA A 117 -3.17 6.34 -2.43
CA ALA A 117 -3.52 7.68 -2.87
C ALA A 117 -3.10 8.75 -1.85
N PHE A 118 -3.33 8.49 -0.56
CA PHE A 118 -2.87 9.35 0.53
C PHE A 118 -1.34 9.53 0.52
N LEU A 119 -0.58 8.44 0.41
CA LEU A 119 0.89 8.50 0.33
C LEU A 119 1.37 9.24 -0.93
N GLY A 120 0.72 9.01 -2.08
CA GLY A 120 1.08 9.64 -3.36
C GLY A 120 0.83 11.14 -3.38
N TRP A 121 -0.20 11.62 -2.66
CA TRP A 121 -0.51 13.04 -2.50
C TRP A 121 0.46 13.75 -1.55
N ILE A 122 0.84 13.10 -0.45
CA ILE A 122 1.63 13.73 0.61
C ILE A 122 3.13 13.74 0.34
N ILE A 123 3.65 12.66 -0.25
CA ILE A 123 5.10 12.48 -0.36
C ILE A 123 5.64 13.31 -1.53
N PRO A 124 6.71 14.11 -1.32
CA PRO A 124 7.38 14.86 -2.39
C PRO A 124 7.92 13.96 -3.51
N THR A 125 8.12 14.53 -4.70
CA THR A 125 8.42 13.76 -5.92
C THR A 125 9.68 12.92 -5.82
N LEU A 126 10.80 13.51 -5.42
CA LEU A 126 12.07 12.81 -5.34
C LEU A 126 12.03 11.71 -4.26
N SER A 127 11.43 12.02 -3.11
CA SER A 127 11.20 11.05 -2.03
C SER A 127 10.29 9.89 -2.48
N ALA A 128 9.20 10.15 -3.21
CA ALA A 128 8.26 9.14 -3.69
C ALA A 128 8.93 8.15 -4.66
N ILE A 129 9.71 8.65 -5.62
CA ILE A 129 10.44 7.83 -6.59
C ILE A 129 11.46 6.95 -5.85
N LEU A 130 12.25 7.53 -4.94
CA LEU A 130 13.25 6.78 -4.17
C LEU A 130 12.61 5.72 -3.28
N ILE A 131 11.51 6.02 -2.59
CA ILE A 131 10.76 5.03 -1.80
C ILE A 131 10.31 3.87 -2.68
N LEU A 132 9.72 4.16 -3.84
CA LEU A 132 9.27 3.13 -4.79
C LEU A 132 10.43 2.27 -5.31
N CYS A 133 11.57 2.88 -5.66
CA CYS A 133 12.77 2.16 -6.08
C CYS A 133 13.34 1.28 -4.96
N PHE A 134 13.44 1.82 -3.74
CA PHE A 134 13.97 1.09 -2.59
C PHE A 134 13.05 -0.05 -2.16
N MET A 135 11.73 0.15 -2.19
CA MET A 135 10.75 -0.90 -1.93
C MET A 135 10.79 -2.01 -2.99
N ALA A 136 10.93 -1.65 -4.26
CA ALA A 136 11.15 -2.64 -5.32
C ALA A 136 12.45 -3.45 -5.10
N ALA A 137 13.54 -2.79 -4.70
CA ALA A 137 14.80 -3.47 -4.37
C ALA A 137 14.66 -4.38 -3.12
N TYR A 138 13.94 -3.92 -2.10
CA TYR A 138 13.63 -4.70 -0.91
C TYR A 138 12.77 -5.94 -1.23
N ASP A 139 11.80 -5.81 -2.13
CA ASP A 139 10.96 -6.94 -2.57
C ASP A 139 11.81 -8.02 -3.27
N ILE A 140 12.72 -7.63 -4.17
CA ILE A 140 13.70 -8.55 -4.77
C ILE A 140 14.52 -9.25 -3.69
N PHE A 141 15.04 -8.49 -2.72
CA PHE A 141 15.87 -9.04 -1.66
C PHE A 141 15.10 -10.04 -0.78
N THR A 142 13.89 -9.69 -0.36
CA THR A 142 13.09 -10.55 0.52
C THR A 142 12.56 -11.80 -0.19
N VAL A 143 12.27 -11.73 -1.48
CA VAL A 143 11.84 -12.89 -2.26
C VAL A 143 12.98 -13.88 -2.50
N TYR A 144 14.17 -13.41 -2.89
CA TYR A 144 15.30 -14.31 -3.20
C TYR A 144 16.12 -14.73 -1.97
N TYR A 145 16.28 -13.85 -0.98
CA TYR A 145 17.16 -14.08 0.18
C TYR A 145 16.41 -14.08 1.51
N GLY A 146 15.14 -13.68 1.53
CA GLY A 146 14.35 -13.57 2.76
C GLY A 146 13.80 -14.91 3.27
N PRO A 147 13.32 -14.93 4.53
CA PRO A 147 12.84 -16.13 5.21
C PRO A 147 11.59 -16.77 4.57
N VAL A 148 10.95 -16.10 3.61
CA VAL A 148 9.71 -16.54 2.94
C VAL A 148 9.90 -17.83 2.15
N GLY A 149 11.07 -18.06 1.53
CA GLY A 149 11.37 -19.32 0.84
C GLY A 149 11.44 -20.54 1.77
N LYS A 150 11.70 -20.34 3.08
CA LYS A 150 11.60 -21.41 4.10
C LYS A 150 10.17 -21.59 4.61
N ILE A 151 9.37 -20.52 4.69
CA ILE A 151 7.98 -20.55 5.19
C ILE A 151 7.05 -21.23 4.16
N ALA A 152 7.33 -21.12 2.86
CA ALA A 152 6.59 -21.84 1.81
C ALA A 152 6.65 -23.37 1.92
N ARG A 153 7.62 -23.92 2.68
CA ARG A 153 7.74 -25.37 2.92
C ARG A 153 7.03 -25.87 4.19
N GLU A 154 6.56 -24.99 5.08
CA GLU A 154 6.01 -25.38 6.39
C GLU A 154 4.48 -25.25 6.54
N GLY A 155 3.72 -25.06 5.45
CA GLY A 155 2.25 -25.21 5.47
C GLY A 155 1.53 -24.04 6.15
N ILE A 156 1.33 -22.96 5.40
CA ILE A 156 0.53 -21.79 5.79
C ILE A 156 -0.97 -22.03 5.52
N GLU A 157 -1.50 -23.22 5.83
CA GLU A 157 -2.93 -23.53 5.60
C GLU A 157 -3.85 -23.05 6.73
N ARG A 158 -3.32 -22.37 7.77
CA ARG A 158 -4.10 -22.04 9.00
C ARG A 158 -4.31 -20.57 9.32
N PHE A 159 -3.89 -19.62 8.48
CA PHE A 159 -4.00 -18.19 8.79
C PHE A 159 -4.77 -17.41 7.74
N SER A 160 -6.09 -17.65 7.70
CA SER A 160 -7.08 -17.05 6.78
C SER A 160 -7.38 -15.55 7.00
N GLY A 161 -6.66 -14.86 7.90
CA GLY A 161 -7.00 -13.50 8.33
C GLY A 161 -5.96 -12.40 8.04
N LEU A 162 -4.76 -12.77 7.56
CA LEU A 162 -3.65 -11.82 7.34
C LEU A 162 -3.05 -11.88 5.95
N VAL A 163 -3.54 -12.80 5.13
CA VAL A 163 -3.06 -13.03 3.79
C VAL A 163 -4.29 -13.02 2.90
N PHE A 164 -4.28 -12.10 1.93
CA PHE A 164 -5.25 -12.09 0.85
C PHE A 164 -5.11 -13.41 0.11
N SER A 165 -5.93 -14.40 0.46
CA SER A 165 -5.99 -15.67 -0.24
C SER A 165 -7.28 -15.65 -1.06
N PHE A 166 -7.20 -15.02 -2.22
CA PHE A 166 -8.03 -15.47 -3.33
C PHE A 166 -7.46 -16.82 -3.78
N GLU A 167 -8.35 -17.75 -4.12
CA GLU A 167 -8.09 -19.09 -4.65
C GLU A 167 -6.89 -19.12 -5.63
N ASP A 168 -5.66 -19.30 -5.11
CA ASP A 168 -4.39 -19.38 -5.86
C ASP A 168 -3.64 -18.08 -6.21
N PHE A 169 -4.07 -16.89 -5.75
CA PHE A 169 -3.37 -15.63 -6.03
C PHE A 169 -3.35 -14.66 -4.81
N GLN A 170 -2.16 -14.51 -4.19
CA GLN A 170 -1.94 -13.63 -3.04
C GLN A 170 -1.14 -12.39 -3.47
N MET A 171 -1.83 -11.36 -3.98
CA MET A 171 -1.20 -10.05 -4.17
C MET A 171 -1.30 -9.26 -2.87
N GLY A 172 -0.17 -8.74 -2.39
CA GLY A 172 -0.14 -8.07 -1.10
C GLY A 172 -0.94 -6.76 -1.13
N LEU A 173 -1.65 -6.45 -0.04
CA LEU A 173 -2.21 -5.10 0.18
C LEU A 173 -1.14 -4.03 -0.06
N GLY A 174 0.11 -4.31 0.34
CA GLY A 174 1.27 -3.45 0.07
C GLY A 174 1.50 -3.15 -1.41
N ASP A 175 1.45 -4.16 -2.28
CA ASP A 175 1.66 -3.98 -3.72
C ASP A 175 0.62 -3.03 -4.32
N LEU A 176 -0.65 -3.24 -3.98
CA LEU A 176 -1.74 -2.36 -4.39
C LEU A 176 -1.54 -0.93 -3.86
N THR A 177 -1.04 -0.81 -2.64
CA THR A 177 -0.73 0.48 -2.01
C THR A 177 0.32 1.24 -2.82
N PHE A 178 1.41 0.58 -3.21
CA PHE A 178 2.48 1.22 -3.98
C PHE A 178 2.08 1.52 -5.43
N TYR A 179 1.28 0.67 -6.08
CA TYR A 179 0.73 0.96 -7.40
C TYR A 179 -0.18 2.19 -7.37
N SER A 180 -1.02 2.27 -6.35
CA SER A 180 -1.95 3.39 -6.15
C SER A 180 -1.20 4.66 -5.74
N MET A 181 -0.12 4.54 -4.95
CA MET A 181 0.79 5.64 -4.65
C MET A 181 1.42 6.19 -5.93
N LEU A 182 1.96 5.32 -6.80
CA LEU A 182 2.58 5.74 -8.05
C LEU A 182 1.59 6.46 -8.97
N SER A 183 0.42 5.87 -9.25
CA SER A 183 -0.56 6.48 -10.15
C SER A 183 -1.12 7.81 -9.61
N CYS A 184 -1.41 7.88 -8.31
CA CYS A 184 -1.85 9.09 -7.64
C CYS A 184 -0.78 10.19 -7.69
N HIS A 185 0.47 9.83 -7.41
CA HIS A 185 1.58 10.75 -7.43
C HIS A 185 1.81 11.34 -8.84
N MET A 186 1.71 10.51 -9.87
CA MET A 186 1.79 10.95 -11.28
C MET A 186 0.64 11.90 -11.62
N LEU A 187 -0.59 11.62 -11.18
CA LEU A 187 -1.76 12.47 -11.42
C LEU A 187 -1.58 13.87 -10.86
N PHE A 188 -1.13 13.97 -9.60
CA PHE A 188 -1.07 15.26 -8.90
C PHE A 188 0.17 16.09 -9.22
N ASN A 189 1.29 15.47 -9.56
CA ASN A 189 2.53 16.19 -9.86
C ASN A 189 2.82 16.37 -11.36
N LEU A 190 2.41 15.41 -12.20
CA LEU A 190 2.74 15.40 -13.64
C LEU A 190 1.50 15.43 -14.56
N GLY A 191 0.29 15.42 -13.99
CA GLY A 191 -0.97 15.54 -14.71
C GLY A 191 -1.61 14.23 -15.18
N ALA A 192 -2.79 14.36 -15.80
CA ALA A 192 -3.64 13.23 -16.14
C ALA A 192 -3.05 12.29 -17.22
N PHE A 193 -2.34 12.84 -18.21
CA PHE A 193 -1.72 12.02 -19.27
C PHE A 193 -0.61 11.13 -18.72
N SER A 194 0.25 11.67 -17.87
CA SER A 194 1.31 10.94 -17.16
C SER A 194 0.71 9.86 -16.25
N CYS A 195 -0.43 10.13 -15.59
CA CYS A 195 -1.16 9.13 -14.80
C CYS A 195 -1.66 7.97 -15.66
N ILE A 196 -2.32 8.24 -16.79
CA ILE A 196 -2.82 7.19 -17.70
C ILE A 196 -1.66 6.35 -18.23
N ALA A 197 -0.57 7.00 -18.65
CA ALA A 197 0.63 6.30 -19.10
C ALA A 197 1.23 5.42 -18.01
N SER A 198 1.29 5.93 -16.77
CA SER A 198 1.77 5.17 -15.62
C SER A 198 0.88 3.97 -15.31
N ILE A 199 -0.45 4.11 -15.37
CA ILE A 199 -1.39 3.00 -15.19
C ILE A 199 -1.16 1.92 -16.25
N ILE A 200 -0.98 2.31 -17.52
CA ILE A 200 -0.65 1.37 -18.60
C ILE A 200 0.68 0.65 -18.31
N GLY A 201 1.69 1.37 -17.84
CA GLY A 201 2.98 0.81 -17.45
C GLY A 201 2.89 -0.18 -16.29
N ILE A 202 2.14 0.16 -15.23
CA ILE A 202 1.86 -0.71 -14.08
C ILE A 202 1.17 -1.99 -14.55
N LEU A 203 0.10 -1.87 -15.35
CA LEU A 203 -0.64 -3.03 -15.88
C LEU A 203 0.26 -3.93 -16.74
N ALA A 204 1.05 -3.34 -17.64
CA ALA A 204 2.02 -4.08 -18.45
C ALA A 204 3.06 -4.80 -17.59
N GLY A 205 3.58 -4.14 -16.55
CA GLY A 205 4.51 -4.75 -15.60
C GLY A 205 3.89 -5.86 -14.75
N CYS A 206 2.61 -5.75 -14.38
CA CYS A 206 1.90 -6.82 -13.70
C CYS A 206 1.76 -8.05 -14.60
N LEU A 207 1.40 -7.86 -15.87
CA LEU A 207 1.32 -8.95 -16.86
C LEU A 207 2.67 -9.65 -17.05
N LEU A 208 3.78 -8.89 -17.12
CA LEU A 208 5.13 -9.45 -17.21
C LEU A 208 5.52 -10.22 -15.93
N SER A 209 5.14 -9.69 -14.77
CA SER A 209 5.37 -10.37 -13.48
C SER A 209 4.63 -11.69 -13.44
N PHE A 210 3.36 -11.74 -13.86
CA PHE A 210 2.57 -12.98 -13.89
C PHE A 210 3.14 -14.01 -14.85
N LYS A 211 3.54 -13.58 -16.05
CA LYS A 211 4.19 -14.47 -17.03
C LYS A 211 5.52 -15.04 -16.51
N THR A 212 6.24 -14.27 -15.69
CA THR A 212 7.50 -14.73 -15.08
C THR A 212 7.23 -15.64 -13.88
N LEU A 213 6.19 -15.34 -13.10
CA LEU A 213 5.73 -16.12 -11.96
C LEU A 213 5.33 -17.53 -12.40
N GLU A 214 4.58 -17.66 -13.50
CA GLU A 214 4.18 -18.96 -14.09
C GLU A 214 5.40 -19.84 -14.40
N ARG A 215 6.54 -19.24 -14.78
CA ARG A 215 7.77 -19.98 -15.14
C ARG A 215 8.67 -20.30 -13.96
N ARG A 216 8.68 -19.48 -12.90
CA ARG A 216 9.63 -19.57 -11.79
C ARG A 216 9.01 -19.92 -10.44
N GLY A 217 7.68 -19.98 -10.34
CA GLY A 217 6.93 -20.31 -9.13
C GLY A 217 6.89 -19.21 -8.06
N ILE A 218 7.98 -18.45 -7.89
CA ILE A 218 8.07 -17.31 -6.96
C ILE A 218 8.72 -16.13 -7.69
N PHE A 219 8.12 -14.94 -7.61
CA PHE A 219 8.60 -13.74 -8.27
C PHE A 219 8.18 -12.47 -7.48
N PRO A 220 9.07 -11.46 -7.33
CA PRO A 220 8.72 -10.20 -6.66
C PRO A 220 7.68 -9.41 -7.45
N GLY A 221 6.68 -8.88 -6.75
CA GLY A 221 5.52 -8.22 -7.35
C GLY A 221 5.79 -6.78 -7.78
N LEU A 222 6.60 -6.04 -7.02
CA LEU A 222 6.82 -4.60 -7.20
C LEU A 222 7.76 -4.19 -8.35
N PRO A 223 8.87 -4.89 -8.65
CA PRO A 223 9.92 -4.33 -9.52
C PRO A 223 9.46 -3.99 -10.94
N PHE A 224 8.75 -4.89 -11.61
CA PHE A 224 8.31 -4.64 -12.99
C PHE A 224 7.21 -3.59 -13.08
N PRO A 225 6.10 -3.66 -12.31
CA PRO A 225 5.05 -2.64 -12.37
C PRO A 225 5.54 -1.24 -12.00
N VAL A 226 6.38 -1.12 -10.96
CA VAL A 226 6.92 0.18 -10.53
C VAL A 226 7.88 0.75 -11.57
N SER A 227 8.82 -0.05 -12.09
CA SER A 227 9.78 0.44 -13.08
C SER A 227 9.11 0.88 -14.39
N LEU A 228 8.18 0.08 -14.92
CA LEU A 228 7.44 0.43 -16.14
C LEU A 228 6.47 1.58 -15.92
N GLY A 229 5.79 1.64 -14.77
CA GLY A 229 4.90 2.73 -14.42
C GLY A 229 5.62 4.07 -14.29
N LEU A 230 6.80 4.09 -13.68
CA LEU A 230 7.66 5.29 -13.62
C LEU A 230 8.14 5.68 -15.02
N LEU A 231 8.67 4.71 -15.79
CA LEU A 231 9.21 4.97 -17.13
C LEU A 231 8.15 5.57 -18.06
N PHE A 232 6.96 4.98 -18.13
CA PHE A 232 5.88 5.47 -18.99
C PHE A 232 5.33 6.82 -18.50
N GLY A 233 5.17 6.99 -17.19
CA GLY A 233 4.72 8.26 -16.60
C GLY A 233 5.66 9.42 -16.91
N PHE A 234 6.97 9.23 -16.75
CA PHE A 234 7.96 10.27 -17.04
C PHE A 234 8.18 10.50 -18.54
N LEU A 235 8.13 9.47 -19.38
CA LEU A 235 8.25 9.64 -20.83
C LEU A 235 7.17 10.56 -21.39
N VAL A 236 5.92 10.40 -20.95
CA VAL A 236 4.81 11.25 -21.40
C VAL A 236 4.91 12.66 -20.83
N SER A 237 5.44 12.82 -19.61
CA SER A 237 5.69 14.15 -19.04
C SER A 237 6.78 14.96 -19.75
N LEU A 238 7.63 14.32 -20.56
CA LEU A 238 8.72 14.97 -21.30
C LEU A 238 8.31 15.45 -22.70
N ILE A 239 7.11 15.07 -23.17
CA ILE A 239 6.56 15.39 -24.49
C ILE A 239 5.56 16.54 -24.34
#